data_AF-A0A395CVA7-F1
#
_entry.id   AF-A0A395CVA7-F1
#
_cell.length_a   1.000
_cell.length_b   1.000
_cell.length_c   1.000
_cell.angle_alpha   90.00
_cell.angle_beta   90.00
_cell.angle_gamma   90.00
#
_symmetry.space_group_name_H-M   'P 1'
#
loop_
_entity.id
_entity.type
_entity.pdbx_description
1 polymer ?
#
loop_
_entity_poly.entity_id
_entity_poly.type
_entity_poly.pdbx_seq_one_letter_code
_entity_poly.pdbx_strand_id
1 'polypeptide(L)' 'MTDFKPFIATIADGQKLSREDARAAFTIILQGGATPAQLGAFLMGLRLRGESVEEIIGGAEAMRAAMAPVEGAE' A
#
# COMPACT_ATOMS: atom_id res chain seq x y z
N MET A 1 11.77 -11.44 -5.56
CA MET A 1 10.87 -11.56 -4.38
C MET A 1 10.94 -10.22 -3.68
N THR A 2 10.02 -9.30 -3.98
CA THR A 2 10.00 -7.99 -3.32
C THR A 2 9.53 -8.23 -1.90
N ASP A 3 10.41 -8.03 -0.91
CA ASP A 3 10.08 -8.33 0.48
C ASP A 3 9.07 -7.31 1.00
N PHE A 4 7.92 -7.79 1.47
CA PHE A 4 6.84 -6.97 2.02
C PHE A 4 7.03 -6.69 3.53
N LYS A 5 7.88 -7.48 4.20
CA LYS A 5 8.14 -7.35 5.65
C LYS A 5 8.65 -5.97 6.07
N PRO A 6 9.54 -5.28 5.31
CA PRO A 6 10.01 -3.95 5.70
C PRO A 6 8.88 -2.94 5.90
N PHE A 7 7.84 -2.96 5.04
CA PHE A 7 6.70 -2.06 5.17
C PHE A 7 5.88 -2.33 6.43
N ILE A 8 5.70 -3.62 6.78
CA ILE A 8 5.03 -4.01 8.03
C ILE A 8 5.84 -3.56 9.24
N ALA A 9 7.16 -3.74 9.22
CA ALA A 9 8.04 -3.33 10.32
C ALA A 9 7.94 -1.82 10.58
N THR A 10 8.04 -1.00 9.52
CA THR A 10 7.92 0.46 9.63
C THR A 10 6.58 0.88 10.26
N ILE A 11 5.47 0.28 9.83
CA ILE A 11 4.15 0.62 10.38
C ILE A 11 3.98 0.08 11.81
N ALA A 12 4.52 -1.11 12.12
CA ALA A 12 4.48 -1.69 13.46
C ALA A 12 5.24 -0.82 14.48
N ASP A 13 6.30 -0.14 14.05
CA ASP A 13 7.05 0.85 14.85
C ASP A 13 6.34 2.22 14.96
N GLY A 14 5.10 2.32 14.46
CA GLY A 14 4.30 3.54 14.46
C GLY A 14 4.84 4.61 13.49
N GLN A 15 5.76 4.26 12.60
CA GLN A 15 6.31 5.18 11.61
C GLN A 15 5.38 5.28 10.39
N LYS A 16 5.57 6.36 9.64
CA LYS A 16 4.87 6.62 8.38
C LYS A 16 5.73 6.13 7.23
N LEU A 17 5.10 5.54 6.22
CA LEU A 17 5.78 5.28 4.96
C LEU A 17 5.96 6.59 4.19
N SER A 18 7.04 6.67 3.43
CA SER A 18 7.14 7.66 2.36
C SER A 18 6.10 7.36 1.27
N ARG A 19 5.82 8.32 0.40
CA ARG A 19 4.95 8.10 -0.76
C ARG A 19 5.46 6.99 -1.67
N GLU A 20 6.79 6.92 -1.86
CA GLU A 20 7.42 5.88 -2.66
C GLU A 20 7.25 4.49 -2.03
N ASP A 21 7.49 4.38 -0.72
CA ASP A 21 7.32 3.13 0.02
C ASP A 21 5.86 2.68 0.04
N ALA A 22 4.93 3.61 0.27
CA ALA A 22 3.51 3.34 0.21
C ALA A 22 3.12 2.83 -1.18
N ARG A 23 3.53 3.52 -2.25
CA ARG A 23 3.28 3.07 -3.62
C ARG A 23 3.83 1.67 -3.87
N ALA A 24 5.05 1.37 -3.40
CA ALA A 24 5.65 0.05 -3.53
C ALA A 24 4.86 -1.02 -2.76
N ALA A 25 4.48 -0.75 -1.51
CA ALA A 25 3.68 -1.66 -0.70
C ALA A 25 2.32 -1.97 -1.34
N PHE A 26 1.57 -0.94 -1.76
CA PHE A 26 0.28 -1.12 -2.44
C PHE A 26 0.43 -1.83 -3.78
N THR A 27 1.52 -1.59 -4.52
CA THR A 27 1.80 -2.32 -5.76
C THR A 27 1.97 -3.83 -5.51
N ILE A 28 2.71 -4.22 -4.47
CA ILE A 28 2.89 -5.62 -4.08
C ILE A 28 1.55 -6.25 -3.69
N ILE A 29 0.72 -5.53 -2.92
CA ILE A 29 -0.62 -6.00 -2.53
C ILE A 29 -1.48 -6.26 -3.77
N LEU A 30 -1.54 -5.31 -4.71
CA LEU A 30 -2.36 -5.41 -5.93
C LEU A 30 -1.89 -6.52 -6.87
N GLN A 31 -0.60 -6.86 -6.85
CA GLN A 31 -0.02 -7.98 -7.61
C GLN A 31 -0.18 -9.34 -6.90
N GLY A 32 -0.82 -9.39 -5.72
CA GLY A 32 -0.98 -10.62 -4.94
C GLY A 32 0.31 -11.11 -4.27
N GLY A 33 1.32 -10.24 -4.14
CA GLY A 33 2.62 -10.57 -3.56
C GLY A 33 2.67 -10.59 -2.03
N ALA A 34 1.57 -10.23 -1.35
CA ALA A 34 1.44 -10.27 0.10
C ALA A 34 0.49 -11.39 0.53
N THR A 35 0.88 -12.16 1.55
CA THR A 35 -0.02 -13.16 2.14
C THR A 35 -1.19 -12.48 2.87
N PRO A 36 -2.34 -13.17 3.08
CA PRO A 36 -3.47 -12.60 3.81
C PRO A 36 -3.11 -12.09 5.22
N ALA A 37 -2.22 -12.80 5.92
CA ALA A 37 -1.74 -12.40 7.23
C ALA A 37 -0.90 -11.11 7.19
N GLN A 38 -0.03 -10.97 6.17
CA GLN A 38 0.76 -9.76 5.96
C GLN A 38 -0.11 -8.56 5.59
N LEU A 39 -1.09 -8.76 4.71
CA LEU A 39 -2.06 -7.72 4.35
C LEU A 39 -2.86 -7.27 5.58
N GLY A 40 -3.37 -8.22 6.37
CA GLY A 40 -4.10 -7.91 7.60
C GLY A 40 -3.26 -7.13 8.61
N ALA A 41 -2.00 -7.52 8.82
CA ALA A 41 -1.08 -6.81 9.70
C ALA A 41 -0.81 -5.37 9.22
N PHE A 42 -0.56 -5.20 7.92
CA PHE A 42 -0.34 -3.89 7.30
C PHE A 42 -1.55 -2.95 7.48
N LEU A 43 -2.75 -3.43 7.13
CA LEU A 43 -3.99 -2.64 7.23
C LEU A 43 -4.34 -2.30 8.69
N MET A 44 -4.14 -3.24 9.62
CA MET A 44 -4.36 -2.96 11.04
C MET A 44 -3.39 -1.93 11.60
N GLY A 45 -2.12 -1.98 11.18
CA GLY A 45 -1.13 -0.97 11.56
C GLY A 45 -1.49 0.43 11.07
N LEU A 46 -1.94 0.57 9.82
CA LEU A 46 -2.47 1.83 9.29
C LEU A 46 -3.70 2.30 10.08
N ARG A 47 -4.63 1.39 10.43
CA ARG A 47 -5.85 1.73 11.18
C ARG A 47 -5.58 2.24 12.59
N LEU A 48 -4.56 1.72 13.28
CA LEU A 48 -4.21 2.10 14.65
C LEU A 48 -3.60 3.50 14.72
N ARG A 49 -2.67 3.83 13.82
CA ARG A 49 -2.02 5.13 13.76
C ARG A 49 -2.87 6.20 13.05
N GLY A 50 -3.67 5.77 12.07
CA GLY A 50 -4.21 6.64 11.04
C GLY A 50 -3.23 6.81 9.87
N GLU A 51 -3.78 6.88 8.66
CA GLU A 51 -3.03 7.06 7.41
C GLU A 51 -2.54 8.50 7.27
N SER A 52 -1.36 8.67 6.68
CA SER A 52 -0.83 9.98 6.31
C SER A 52 -1.15 10.34 4.87
N VAL A 53 -1.05 11.63 4.54
CA VAL A 53 -1.30 12.12 3.17
C VAL A 53 -0.39 11.45 2.14
N GLU A 54 0.90 11.29 2.44
CA GLU A 54 1.85 10.61 1.55
C GLU A 54 1.48 9.15 1.29
N GLU A 55 0.96 8.46 2.31
CA GLU A 55 0.51 7.07 2.20
C GLU A 55 -0.74 6.93 1.33
N ILE A 56 -1.70 7.84 1.51
CA ILE A 56 -2.93 7.88 0.71
C ILE A 56 -2.58 8.16 -0.75
N ILE A 57 -1.71 9.15 -1.01
CA ILE A 57 -1.28 9.48 -2.37
C ILE A 57 -0.55 8.29 -3.01
N GLY A 58 0.43 7.71 -2.32
CA GLY A 58 1.19 6.57 -2.85
C GLY A 58 0.30 5.35 -3.15
N GLY A 59 -0.66 5.07 -2.27
CA GLY A 59 -1.67 4.03 -2.49
C GLY A 59 -2.56 4.32 -3.69
N ALA A 60 -3.09 5.54 -3.79
CA ALA A 60 -3.92 5.96 -4.92
C ALA A 60 -3.16 5.89 -6.26
N GLU A 61 -1.88 6.24 -6.28
CA GLU A 61 -1.02 6.12 -7.47
C GLU A 61 -0.85 4.66 -7.89
N ALA A 62 -0.57 3.76 -6.94
CA ALA A 62 -0.46 2.33 -7.21
C ALA A 62 -1.77 1.76 -7.74
N MET A 63 -2.90 2.13 -7.14
CA MET A 63 -4.24 1.73 -7.62
C MET A 63 -4.50 2.22 -9.03
N ARG A 64 -4.24 3.50 -9.31
CA ARG A 64 -4.43 4.09 -10.65
C ARG A 64 -3.56 3.41 -11.71
N ALA A 65 -2.33 3.05 -11.37
CA ALA A 65 -1.43 2.33 -12.27
C ALA A 65 -1.87 0.88 -12.55
N ALA A 66 -2.60 0.26 -11.62
CA ALA A 66 -3.10 -1.11 -11.75
C ALA A 66 -4.49 -1.20 -12.42
N MET A 67 -5.24 -0.09 -12.47
CA MET A 67 -6.58 -0.05 -13.07
C MET A 67 -6.52 -0.21 -14.59
N ALA A 68 -7.46 -0.98 -15.15
CA ALA A 68 -7.71 -0.98 -16.57
C ALA A 68 -8.37 0.35 -16.97
N PRO A 69 -7.87 1.06 -18.01
CA PRO A 69 -8.51 2.28 -18.49
C PRO A 69 -9.89 1.95 -19.05
N VAL A 70 -10.86 2.81 -18.75
CA VAL A 70 -12.19 2.74 -19.34
C VAL A 70 -12.32 3.91 -20.30
N GLU A 71 -12.62 3.63 -21.56
CA GLU A 71 -12.97 4.67 -22.53
C GLU A 71 -14.36 5.21 -22.18
N GLY A 72 -14.50 6.53 -22.09
CA GLY A 72 -15.80 7.15 -21.86
C GLY A 72 -16.70 6.94 -23.07
N ALA A 73 -17.93 6.50 -22.84
CA ALA A 73 -18.96 6.56 -23.87
C ALA A 73 -19.30 8.04 -24.13
N GLU A 74 -18.92 8.55 -25.30
CA GLU A 74 -19.50 9.77 -25.87
C GLU A 74 -20.92 9.51 -26.40
#